data_AF-A0A1S2MER5-F1
#
_entry.id   AF-A0A1S2MER5-F1
#
_cell.length_a   1.000
_cell.length_b   1.000
_cell.length_c   1.000
_cell.angle_alpha   90.00
_cell.angle_beta   90.00
_cell.angle_gamma   90.00
#
_symmetry.space_group_name_H-M   'P 1'
#
loop_
_entity.id
_entity.type
_entity.pdbx_description
1 polymer ?
#
loop_
_entity_poly.entity_id
_entity_poly.type
_entity_poly.pdbx_seq_one_letter_code
_entity_poly.pdbx_strand_id
1 'polypeptide(L)'
;MKKIMELFTIAIYLCLGLILGILIDKEWLYEEQAIYVQQLKSENELLIQEKQAWVRHVEEEINQIKFYTTADHEQFQSLGKVLSGIGVTLERLPETMGVYQQQGIIISLGEELEDTYGLPHLNLQAIPTHEVELNLMYLSLLRMKEELLQ
;
A
#
# COMPACT_ATOMS: atom_id res chain seq x y z
N MET A 1 52.54 -33.36 42.58
CA MET A 1 52.28 -33.77 41.18
C MET A 1 50.83 -34.21 40.96
N LYS A 2 50.31 -35.25 41.66
CA LYS A 2 48.92 -35.73 41.49
C LYS A 2 47.82 -34.66 41.61
N LYS A 3 47.84 -33.85 42.68
CA LYS A 3 46.86 -32.77 42.90
C LYS A 3 46.89 -31.66 41.83
N ILE A 4 48.07 -31.38 41.28
CA ILE A 4 48.25 -30.38 40.21
C ILE A 4 47.65 -30.92 38.91
N MET A 5 47.85 -32.21 38.64
CA MET A 5 47.27 -32.89 37.49
C MET A 5 45.74 -32.90 37.58
N GLU A 6 45.16 -33.21 38.74
CA GLU A 6 43.71 -33.17 38.98
C GLU A 6 43.12 -31.77 38.74
N LEU A 7 43.75 -30.73 39.28
CA LEU A 7 43.32 -29.34 39.07
C LEU A 7 43.39 -28.92 37.59
N PHE A 8 44.42 -29.37 36.87
CA PHE A 8 44.57 -29.10 35.44
C PHE A 8 43.48 -29.78 34.61
N THR A 9 43.15 -31.05 34.91
CA THR A 9 42.07 -31.75 34.21
C THR A 9 40.72 -31.09 34.48
N ILE A 10 40.44 -30.67 35.72
CA ILE A 10 39.22 -29.94 36.08
C ILE A 10 39.13 -28.63 35.29
N ALA A 11 40.22 -27.85 35.23
CA ALA A 11 40.27 -26.60 34.48
C ALA A 11 40.00 -26.82 32.98
N ILE A 12 40.55 -27.88 32.38
CA ILE A 12 40.27 -28.23 30.98
C ILE A 12 38.80 -28.54 30.76
N TYR A 13 38.17 -29.36 31.60
CA TYR A 13 36.75 -29.67 31.47
C TYR A 13 35.86 -28.43 31.60
N LEU A 14 36.23 -27.51 32.49
CA LEU A 14 35.51 -26.26 32.70
C LEU A 14 35.63 -25.33 31.47
N CYS A 15 36.82 -25.21 30.90
CA CYS A 15 37.04 -24.45 29.67
C CYS A 15 36.29 -25.06 28.47
N LEU A 16 36.31 -26.40 28.33
CA LEU A 16 35.56 -27.09 27.28
C LEU A 16 34.05 -26.88 27.42
N GLY A 17 33.52 -26.99 28.65
CA GLY A 17 32.11 -26.73 28.93
C GLY A 17 31.69 -25.29 28.60
N LEU A 18 32.54 -24.31 28.93
CA LEU A 18 32.31 -22.91 28.58
C LEU A 18 32.31 -22.67 27.07
N ILE A 19 33.27 -23.23 26.34
CA ILE A 19 33.35 -23.06 24.88
C ILE A 19 32.13 -23.70 24.20
N LEU A 20 31.77 -24.93 24.60
CA LEU A 20 30.59 -25.61 24.04
C LEU A 20 29.29 -24.85 24.36
N GLY A 21 29.14 -24.34 25.59
CA GLY A 21 27.99 -23.52 25.96
C GLY A 21 27.86 -22.26 25.10
N ILE A 22 28.96 -21.55 24.86
CA ILE A 22 28.98 -20.35 24.02
C ILE A 22 28.66 -20.68 22.55
N LEU A 23 29.14 -21.81 22.04
CA LEU A 23 28.87 -22.22 20.66
C LEU A 23 27.39 -22.55 20.45
N ILE A 24 26.80 -23.33 21.34
CA ILE A 24 25.37 -23.71 21.27
C ILE A 24 24.48 -22.47 21.38
N ASP A 25 24.79 -21.54 22.29
CA ASP A 25 24.02 -20.31 22.48
C ASP A 25 24.05 -19.41 21.22
N LYS A 26 25.21 -19.33 20.56
CA LYS A 26 25.34 -18.59 19.29
C LYS A 26 24.58 -19.23 18.14
N GLU A 27 24.65 -20.55 18.03
CA GLU A 27 23.97 -21.30 16.96
C GLU A 27 22.46 -21.19 17.13
N TRP A 28 21.97 -21.38 18.36
CA TRP A 28 20.56 -21.20 18.70
C TRP A 28 20.06 -19.77 18.40
N LEU A 29 20.81 -18.74 18.82
CA LEU A 29 20.46 -17.34 18.53
C LEU A 29 20.43 -17.05 17.03
N TYR A 30 21.38 -17.62 16.27
CA TYR A 30 21.43 -17.46 14.82
C TYR A 30 20.22 -18.11 14.14
N GLU A 31 19.84 -19.32 14.56
CA GLU A 31 18.64 -20.01 14.05
C GLU A 31 17.37 -19.21 14.35
N GLU A 32 17.21 -18.71 15.57
CA GLU A 32 16.04 -17.90 15.95
C GLU A 32 15.94 -16.61 15.12
N GLN A 33 17.06 -15.91 14.92
CA GLN A 33 17.10 -14.74 14.05
C GLN A 33 16.80 -15.07 12.59
N ALA A 34 17.32 -16.19 12.08
CA ALA A 34 17.06 -16.62 10.71
C ALA A 34 15.57 -16.92 10.49
N ILE A 35 14.93 -17.62 11.43
CA ILE A 35 13.49 -17.90 11.40
C ILE A 35 12.69 -16.60 11.42
N TYR A 36 13.04 -15.67 12.33
CA TYR A 36 12.35 -14.38 12.44
C TYR A 36 12.46 -13.55 11.15
N VAL A 37 13.65 -13.48 10.55
CA VAL A 37 13.86 -12.78 9.27
C VAL A 37 13.06 -13.45 8.15
N GLN A 38 12.98 -14.78 8.13
CA GLN A 38 12.18 -15.49 7.14
C GLN A 38 10.67 -15.21 7.30
N GLN A 39 10.17 -15.15 8.54
CA GLN A 39 8.79 -14.78 8.83
C GLN A 39 8.49 -13.36 8.32
N LEU A 40 9.33 -12.38 8.66
CA LEU A 40 9.17 -11.01 8.17
C LEU A 40 9.17 -10.91 6.64
N LYS A 41 10.01 -11.69 5.96
CA LYS A 41 10.01 -11.74 4.48
C LYS A 41 8.69 -12.29 3.95
N SER A 42 8.19 -13.39 4.53
CA SER A 42 6.93 -13.98 4.12
C SER A 42 5.72 -13.06 4.36
N GLU A 43 5.71 -12.33 5.49
CA GLU A 43 4.67 -11.34 5.78
C GLU A 43 4.74 -10.17 4.80
N ASN A 44 5.94 -9.70 4.46
CA ASN A 44 6.10 -8.63 3.48
C ASN A 44 5.62 -9.05 2.09
N GLU A 45 5.95 -10.27 1.65
CA GLU A 45 5.47 -10.83 0.38
C GLU A 45 3.94 -10.93 0.35
N LEU A 46 3.33 -11.38 1.46
CA LEU A 46 1.88 -11.43 1.60
C LEU A 46 1.25 -10.04 1.49
N LEU A 47 1.77 -9.04 2.20
CA LEU A 47 1.28 -7.66 2.14
C LEU A 47 1.38 -7.07 0.72
N ILE A 48 2.44 -7.39 -0.02
CA ILE A 48 2.58 -6.97 -1.43
C ILE A 48 1.49 -7.61 -2.28
N GLN A 49 1.20 -8.90 -2.08
CA GLN A 49 0.16 -9.62 -2.82
C GLN A 49 -1.23 -9.05 -2.51
N GLU A 50 -1.55 -8.81 -1.23
CA GLU A 50 -2.81 -8.20 -0.81
C GLU A 50 -2.99 -6.81 -1.41
N LYS A 51 -1.94 -5.99 -1.42
CA LYS A 51 -1.95 -4.68 -2.07
C LYS A 51 -2.24 -4.79 -3.57
N GLN A 52 -1.59 -5.72 -4.28
CA GLN A 52 -1.83 -5.92 -5.70
C GLN A 52 -3.26 -6.41 -5.98
N ALA A 53 -3.77 -7.31 -5.13
CA ALA A 53 -5.15 -7.79 -5.23
C ALA A 53 -6.16 -6.66 -4.98
N TRP A 54 -5.91 -5.82 -3.99
CA TRP A 54 -6.72 -4.63 -3.69
C TRP A 54 -6.77 -3.66 -4.88
N VAL A 55 -5.61 -3.30 -5.44
CA VAL A 55 -5.53 -2.40 -6.61
C VAL A 55 -6.29 -2.98 -7.80
N ARG A 56 -6.15 -4.29 -8.07
CA ARG A 56 -6.88 -4.96 -9.15
C ARG A 56 -8.39 -4.97 -8.91
N HIS A 57 -8.82 -5.21 -7.68
CA HIS A 57 -10.24 -5.16 -7.32
C HIS A 57 -10.81 -3.76 -7.57
N VAL A 58 -10.10 -2.72 -7.15
CA VAL A 58 -10.50 -1.32 -7.42
C VAL A 58 -10.60 -1.07 -8.92
N GLU A 59 -9.60 -1.47 -9.70
CA GLU A 59 -9.60 -1.35 -11.17
C GLU A 59 -10.82 -2.04 -11.80
N GLU A 60 -11.08 -3.31 -11.46
CA GLU A 60 -12.23 -4.07 -11.97
C GLU A 60 -13.56 -3.38 -11.66
N GLU A 61 -13.69 -2.84 -10.44
CA GLU A 61 -14.92 -2.19 -10.00
C GLU A 61 -15.18 -0.85 -10.70
N ILE A 62 -14.14 -0.09 -11.03
CA ILE A 62 -14.28 1.28 -11.56
C ILE A 62 -14.05 1.41 -13.07
N ASN A 63 -13.54 0.37 -13.75
CA ASN A 63 -13.23 0.38 -15.20
C ASN A 63 -14.43 0.81 -16.08
N GLN A 64 -15.67 0.56 -15.62
CA GLN A 64 -16.88 0.91 -16.37
C GLN A 64 -17.35 2.36 -16.15
N ILE A 65 -16.71 3.10 -15.23
CA ILE A 65 -17.10 4.45 -14.83
C ILE A 65 -16.23 5.47 -15.56
N LYS A 66 -16.87 6.52 -16.07
CA LYS A 66 -16.15 7.65 -16.66
C LYS A 66 -15.75 8.65 -15.58
N PHE A 67 -14.52 9.13 -15.66
CA PHE A 67 -13.98 10.12 -14.73
C PHE A 67 -13.71 11.43 -15.44
N TYR A 68 -14.26 12.50 -14.90
CA TYR A 68 -14.22 13.82 -15.50
C TYR A 68 -13.41 14.80 -14.65
N THR A 69 -12.71 15.72 -15.30
CA THR A 69 -12.03 16.86 -14.65
C THR A 69 -12.55 18.19 -15.19
N THR A 70 -12.55 19.21 -14.32
CA THR A 70 -13.03 20.57 -14.61
C THR A 70 -11.96 21.54 -15.07
N ALA A 71 -10.67 21.26 -14.84
CA ALA A 71 -9.58 22.17 -15.19
C ALA A 71 -8.71 21.66 -16.35
N ASP A 72 -7.82 22.53 -16.86
CA ASP A 72 -6.90 22.20 -17.94
C ASP A 72 -5.93 21.06 -17.56
N HIS A 73 -5.59 20.25 -18.57
CA HIS A 73 -4.88 18.96 -18.45
C HIS A 73 -3.54 19.01 -17.69
N GLU A 74 -2.86 20.15 -17.64
CA GLU A 74 -1.52 20.23 -17.02
C GLU A 74 -1.56 20.01 -15.50
N GLN A 75 -2.57 20.55 -14.81
CA GLN A 75 -2.69 20.39 -13.34
C GLN A 75 -3.08 18.95 -12.96
N PHE A 76 -3.82 18.27 -13.84
CA PHE A 76 -4.32 16.92 -13.62
C PHE A 76 -3.41 15.82 -14.19
N GLN A 77 -2.30 16.17 -14.86
CA GLN A 77 -1.42 15.16 -15.46
C GLN A 77 -0.84 14.20 -14.42
N SER A 78 -0.45 14.72 -13.25
CA SER A 78 0.07 13.92 -12.15
C SER A 78 -1.01 13.03 -11.54
N LEU A 79 -2.25 13.52 -11.42
CA LEU A 79 -3.39 12.73 -10.95
C LEU A 79 -3.76 11.64 -11.96
N GLY A 80 -3.73 11.95 -13.25
CA GLY A 80 -3.96 11.00 -14.33
C GLY A 80 -2.95 9.85 -14.30
N LYS A 81 -1.68 10.12 -13.98
CA LYS A 81 -0.68 9.07 -13.76
C LYS A 81 -1.01 8.17 -12.58
N VAL A 82 -1.45 8.75 -11.46
CA VAL A 82 -1.86 7.98 -10.28
C VAL A 82 -3.07 7.10 -10.61
N LEU A 83 -4.10 7.67 -11.21
CA LEU A 83 -5.34 6.96 -11.59
C LEU A 83 -5.12 5.94 -12.71
N SER A 84 -4.13 6.14 -13.59
CA SER A 84 -3.77 5.11 -14.58
C SER A 84 -3.28 3.81 -13.92
N GLY A 85 -2.79 3.87 -12.68
CA GLY A 85 -2.40 2.69 -11.89
C GLY A 85 -3.58 1.79 -11.48
N ILE A 86 -4.82 2.28 -11.60
CA ILE A 86 -6.07 1.52 -11.40
C ILE A 86 -6.90 1.47 -12.69
N GLY A 87 -6.27 1.65 -13.85
CA GLY A 87 -6.93 1.58 -15.16
C GLY A 87 -7.84 2.77 -15.50
N VAL A 88 -7.81 3.85 -14.71
CA VAL A 88 -8.67 5.02 -14.92
C VAL A 88 -8.02 6.05 -15.83
N THR A 89 -8.79 6.54 -16.81
CA THR A 89 -8.41 7.67 -17.67
C THR A 89 -9.27 8.87 -17.34
N LEU A 90 -8.65 10.02 -17.09
CA LEU A 90 -9.34 11.28 -16.86
C LEU A 90 -9.72 11.95 -18.19
N GLU A 91 -11.01 12.23 -18.38
CA GLU A 91 -11.53 12.97 -19.52
C GLU A 91 -11.89 14.41 -19.12
N ARG A 92 -11.76 15.38 -20.04
CA ARG A 92 -12.25 16.75 -19.79
C ARG A 92 -13.77 16.75 -19.87
N LEU A 93 -14.43 17.38 -18.89
CA LEU A 93 -15.87 17.55 -18.94
C LEU A 93 -16.26 18.40 -20.18
N PRO A 94 -17.12 17.90 -21.09
CA PRO A 94 -17.48 18.63 -22.29
C PRO A 94 -18.36 19.85 -21.97
N GLU A 95 -17.97 21.02 -22.49
CA GLU A 95 -18.64 22.30 -22.22
C GLU A 95 -20.04 22.43 -22.85
N THR A 96 -20.42 21.53 -23.77
CA THR A 96 -21.55 21.71 -24.69
C THR A 96 -22.65 20.64 -24.62
N MET A 97 -22.53 19.64 -23.75
CA MET A 97 -23.54 18.58 -23.59
C MET A 97 -24.15 18.68 -22.19
N GLY A 98 -25.48 18.62 -22.08
CA GLY A 98 -26.17 18.67 -20.80
C GLY A 98 -25.63 17.63 -19.84
N VAL A 99 -24.98 18.08 -18.76
CA VAL A 99 -24.30 17.26 -17.75
C VAL A 99 -25.24 16.22 -17.12
N TYR A 100 -26.55 16.50 -17.15
CA TYR A 100 -27.63 15.61 -16.74
C TYR A 100 -27.79 14.30 -17.53
N GLN A 101 -27.08 14.09 -18.65
CA GLN A 101 -27.13 12.83 -19.43
C GLN A 101 -25.88 11.96 -19.30
N GLN A 102 -24.86 12.41 -18.57
CA GLN A 102 -23.61 11.66 -18.42
C GLN A 102 -23.58 10.93 -17.08
N GLN A 103 -23.18 9.66 -17.07
CA GLN A 103 -22.90 8.92 -15.84
C GLN A 103 -21.39 8.91 -15.61
N GLY A 104 -20.95 9.31 -14.42
CA GLY A 104 -19.54 9.35 -14.08
C GLY A 104 -19.26 10.11 -12.79
N ILE A 105 -17.99 10.18 -12.44
CA ILE A 105 -17.50 10.86 -11.23
C ILE A 105 -16.68 12.08 -11.68
N ILE A 106 -16.97 13.23 -11.09
CA ILE A 106 -16.17 14.44 -11.29
C ILE A 106 -15.06 14.46 -10.24
N ILE A 107 -13.83 14.79 -10.65
CA ILE A 107 -12.70 14.97 -9.76
C ILE A 107 -12.16 16.40 -9.91
N SER A 108 -12.11 17.13 -8.80
CA SER A 108 -11.52 18.46 -8.71
C SER A 108 -10.28 18.47 -7.81
N LEU A 109 -9.43 19.49 -8.00
CA LEU A 109 -8.23 19.71 -7.22
C LEU A 109 -8.31 21.09 -6.56
N GLY A 110 -8.55 21.14 -5.24
CA GLY A 110 -8.51 22.38 -4.45
C GLY A 110 -9.65 23.39 -4.73
N GLU A 111 -10.61 23.04 -5.59
CA GLU A 111 -11.77 23.86 -5.91
C GLU A 111 -13.05 23.17 -5.42
N GLU A 112 -13.84 23.86 -4.59
CA GLU A 112 -15.21 23.44 -4.32
C GLU A 112 -16.04 23.76 -5.56
N LEU A 113 -16.34 22.73 -6.36
CA LEU A 113 -17.32 22.86 -7.42
C LEU A 113 -18.70 23.05 -6.77
N GLU A 114 -19.39 24.11 -7.19
CA GLU A 114 -20.81 24.29 -6.86
C GLU A 114 -21.60 23.05 -7.31
N ASP A 115 -22.64 22.66 -6.55
CA ASP A 115 -23.54 21.50 -6.77
C ASP A 115 -24.26 21.48 -8.14
N THR A 116 -23.87 22.37 -9.05
CA THR A 116 -24.41 22.69 -10.36
C THR A 116 -24.47 21.48 -11.31
N TYR A 117 -23.69 20.44 -11.06
CA TYR A 117 -23.51 19.33 -12.00
C TYR A 117 -24.32 18.06 -11.69
N GLY A 118 -24.92 17.93 -10.50
CA GLY A 118 -25.77 16.79 -10.14
C GLY A 118 -25.11 15.40 -10.21
N LEU A 119 -23.77 15.35 -10.27
CA LEU A 119 -22.96 14.13 -10.33
C LEU A 119 -22.13 13.99 -9.05
N PRO A 120 -21.81 12.75 -8.62
CA PRO A 120 -20.90 12.52 -7.51
C PRO A 120 -19.55 13.18 -7.76
N HIS A 121 -19.07 13.88 -6.74
CA HIS A 121 -17.92 14.75 -6.84
C HIS A 121 -16.86 14.42 -5.79
N LEU A 122 -15.64 14.15 -6.26
CA LEU A 122 -14.46 13.98 -5.44
C LEU A 122 -13.62 15.25 -5.47
N ASN A 123 -13.65 16.00 -4.36
CA ASN A 123 -12.72 17.10 -4.14
C ASN A 123 -11.45 16.58 -3.46
N LEU A 124 -10.32 16.72 -4.15
CA LEU A 124 -9.00 16.42 -3.60
C LEU A 124 -8.29 17.73 -3.26
N GLN A 125 -7.90 17.92 -2.00
CA GLN A 125 -7.13 19.11 -1.60
C GLN A 125 -5.72 19.13 -2.21
N ALA A 126 -5.16 17.94 -2.45
CA ALA A 126 -3.87 17.73 -3.09
C ALA A 126 -3.84 16.36 -3.76
N ILE A 127 -2.90 16.16 -4.68
CA ILE A 127 -2.68 14.85 -5.31
C ILE A 127 -2.09 13.90 -4.26
N PRO A 128 -2.71 12.73 -4.01
CA PRO A 128 -2.20 11.76 -3.06
C PRO A 128 -0.79 11.29 -3.43
N THR A 129 0.11 11.29 -2.45
CA THR A 129 1.50 10.83 -2.63
C THR A 129 1.85 9.65 -1.73
N HIS A 130 1.14 9.50 -0.61
CA HIS A 130 1.33 8.39 0.32
C HIS A 130 0.32 7.27 0.10
N GLU A 131 0.71 6.05 0.44
CA GLU A 131 -0.13 4.86 0.27
C GLU A 131 -1.47 4.94 1.03
N VAL A 132 -1.48 5.51 2.22
CA VAL A 132 -2.70 5.71 3.00
C VAL A 132 -3.67 6.66 2.28
N GLU A 133 -3.16 7.76 1.74
CA GLU A 133 -3.95 8.74 1.00
C GLU A 133 -4.52 8.13 -0.29
N LEU A 134 -3.73 7.31 -0.98
CA LEU A 134 -4.16 6.58 -2.18
C LEU A 134 -5.30 5.61 -1.86
N ASN A 135 -5.18 4.84 -0.79
CA ASN A 135 -6.24 3.91 -0.38
C ASN A 135 -7.53 4.64 0.02
N LEU A 136 -7.43 5.78 0.71
CA LEU A 136 -8.58 6.61 1.02
C LEU A 136 -9.25 7.18 -0.23
N MET A 137 -8.46 7.60 -1.22
CA MET A 137 -8.96 8.01 -2.52
C MET A 137 -9.72 6.85 -3.19
N TYR A 138 -9.13 5.66 -3.27
CA TYR A 138 -9.77 4.50 -3.89
C TYR A 138 -11.08 4.10 -3.20
N LEU A 139 -11.11 4.11 -1.87
CA LEU A 139 -12.34 3.87 -1.10
C LEU A 139 -13.41 4.91 -1.39
N SER A 140 -13.01 6.18 -1.53
CA SER A 140 -13.94 7.26 -1.88
C SER A 140 -14.52 7.07 -3.29
N LEU A 141 -13.71 6.64 -4.25
CA LEU A 141 -14.17 6.32 -5.61
C LEU A 141 -15.17 5.14 -5.61
N LEU A 142 -14.88 4.08 -4.86
CA LEU A 142 -15.79 2.93 -4.72
C LEU A 142 -17.12 3.34 -4.06
N ARG A 143 -17.09 4.19 -3.05
CA ARG A 143 -18.32 4.71 -2.43
C ARG A 143 -19.14 5.54 -3.41
N MET A 144 -18.50 6.40 -4.20
CA MET A 144 -19.19 7.20 -5.22
C MET A 144 -19.77 6.34 -6.34
N LYS A 145 -19.14 5.21 -6.68
CA LYS A 145 -19.73 4.21 -7.57
C LYS A 145 -21.06 3.68 -7.02
N GLU A 146 -21.12 3.34 -5.73
CA GLU A 146 -22.36 2.86 -5.12
C GLU A 146 -23.47 3.90 -5.19
N GLU A 147 -23.13 5.19 -5.01
CA GLU A 147 -24.06 6.31 -5.16
C GLU A 147 -24.58 6.48 -6.60
N LEU A 148 -23.78 6.12 -7.62
CA LEU A 148 -24.22 6.13 -9.04
C LEU A 148 -25.20 4.99 -9.39
N LEU A 149 -25.20 3.91 -8.63
CA LEU A 149 -26.03 2.71 -8.89
C LEU A 149 -27.38 2.73 -8.14
N GLN A 150 -27.60 3.72 -7.27
CA GLN A 150 -28.86 3.94 -6.54
C GLN A 150 -29.84 4.82 -7.32
#